data_AF-A0A352NFD7-F1
#
_entry.id   AF-A0A352NFD7-F1
#
_cell.length_a   1.000
_cell.length_b   1.000
_cell.length_c   1.000
_cell.angle_alpha   90.00
_cell.angle_beta   90.00
_cell.angle_gamma   90.00
#
_symmetry.space_group_name_H-M   'P 1'
#
loop_
_entity.id
_entity.type
_entity.pdbx_description
1 polymer ?
#
loop_
_entity_poly.entity_id
_entity_poly.type
_entity_poly.pdbx_seq_one_letter_code
_entity_poly.pdbx_strand_id
1 'polypeptide(L)' 'MPVYRMMYAKEGPARYISHLDLLRTFERAARRAGLPIAFTGGFNPHPKIAFAAPLAVGTAGGAEDADLE' A
#
# COMPACT_ATOMS: atom_id res chain seq x y z
N MET A 1 -16.73 -5.93 -5.58
CA MET A 1 -15.83 -4.78 -5.80
C MET A 1 -14.53 -5.33 -6.35
N PRO A 2 -13.94 -4.77 -7.42
CA PRO A 2 -12.70 -5.31 -7.95
C PRO A 2 -11.59 -5.09 -6.92
N VAL A 3 -11.05 -6.20 -6.40
CA VAL A 3 -9.85 -6.20 -5.58
C VAL A 3 -8.66 -6.17 -6.54
N TYR A 4 -7.83 -5.14 -6.48
CA TYR A 4 -6.61 -5.06 -7.27
C TYR A 4 -5.47 -5.70 -6.48
N ARG A 5 -4.91 -6.79 -7.02
CA ARG A 5 -3.64 -7.33 -6.54
C ARG A 5 -2.50 -6.71 -7.32
N MET A 6 -1.51 -6.20 -6.60
CA MET A 6 -0.33 -5.59 -7.17
C MET A 6 0.93 -6.12 -6.51
N MET A 7 2.00 -6.22 -7.32
CA MET A 7 3.35 -6.45 -6.82
C MET A 7 4.10 -5.12 -6.81
N TYR A 8 4.93 -4.91 -5.79
CA TYR A 8 5.79 -3.75 -5.70
C TYR A 8 7.18 -4.12 -5.21
N ALA A 9 8.16 -3.30 -5.58
CA ALA A 9 9.52 -3.39 -5.08
C ALA A 9 9.79 -2.24 -4.11
N LYS A 10 10.54 -2.54 -3.05
CA LYS A 10 11.00 -1.60 -2.03
C LYS A 10 12.53 -1.58 -2.03
N GLU A 11 13.11 -0.97 -3.05
CA GLU A 11 14.57 -0.95 -3.29
C GLU A 11 15.17 0.45 -3.14
N GLY A 12 16.50 0.53 -3.07
CA GLY A 12 17.22 1.81 -2.97
C GLY A 12 16.72 2.65 -1.78
N PRO A 13 16.47 3.97 -1.95
CA PRO A 13 15.92 4.82 -0.89
C PRO A 13 14.53 4.38 -0.39
N ALA A 14 13.73 3.67 -1.19
CA ALA A 14 12.38 3.26 -0.80
C ALA A 14 12.37 2.28 0.38
N ARG A 15 13.47 1.54 0.61
CA ARG A 15 13.63 0.63 1.76
C ARG A 15 13.44 1.32 3.12
N TYR A 16 13.64 2.64 3.18
CA TYR A 16 13.49 3.44 4.39
C TYR A 16 12.06 3.95 4.63
N ILE A 17 11.11 3.69 3.71
CA ILE A 17 9.71 4.02 3.91
C ILE A 17 9.15 3.12 5.03
N SER A 18 8.54 3.73 6.05
CA SER A 18 7.86 3.00 7.12
C SER A 18 6.55 2.36 6.63
N HIS A 19 6.02 1.37 7.34
CA HIS A 19 4.75 0.74 6.94
C HIS A 19 3.58 1.74 6.84
N LEU A 20 3.50 2.69 7.78
CA LEU A 20 2.45 3.72 7.77
C LEU A 20 2.62 4.70 6.61
N ASP A 21 3.86 5.07 6.28
CA ASP A 21 4.13 5.93 5.12
C ASP A 21 3.91 5.19 3.80
N LEU A 22 4.09 3.86 3.78
CA LEU A 22 3.79 3.01 2.64
C LEU A 22 2.28 3.01 2.36
N LEU A 23 1.44 2.82 3.38
CA LEU A 23 -0.03 2.96 3.28
C LEU A 23 -0.42 4.30 2.64
N ARG A 24 0.10 5.41 3.18
CA ARG A 24 -0.15 6.77 2.66
C ARG A 24 0.38 6.99 1.24
N THR A 25 1.45 6.29 0.87
CA THR A 25 2.04 6.39 -0.47
C THR A 25 1.16 5.67 -1.48
N PHE A 26 0.67 4.47 -1.15
CA PHE A 26 -0.22 3.69 -1.99
C PHE A 26 -1.60 4.36 -2.14
N GLU A 27 -2.16 4.88 -1.04
CA GLU A 27 -3.39 5.67 -1.08
C GLU A 27 -3.27 6.86 -2.06
N ARG A 28 -2.20 7.65 -1.94
CA ARG A 28 -1.95 8.78 -2.83
C ARG A 28 -1.75 8.34 -4.28
N ALA A 29 -1.03 7.24 -4.51
CA ALA A 29 -0.78 6.70 -5.84
C ALA A 29 -2.08 6.26 -6.51
N ALA A 30 -2.90 5.48 -5.81
CA ALA A 30 -4.17 4.99 -6.33
C ALA A 30 -5.17 6.13 -6.56
N ARG A 31 -5.23 7.13 -5.68
CA ARG A 31 -6.02 8.35 -5.90
C ARG A 31 -5.57 9.10 -7.15
N ARG A 32 -4.25 9.23 -7.37
CA ARG A 32 -3.69 9.86 -8.59
C ARG A 32 -3.96 9.05 -9.85
N ALA A 33 -4.04 7.73 -9.73
CA ALA A 33 -4.34 6.82 -10.84
C ALA A 33 -5.85 6.72 -11.14
N GLY A 34 -6.71 7.32 -10.31
CA GLY A 34 -8.17 7.20 -10.45
C GLY A 34 -8.71 5.80 -10.13
N LEU A 35 -7.98 5.01 -9.34
CA LEU A 35 -8.41 3.67 -8.95
C LEU A 35 -9.54 3.77 -7.90
N PRO A 36 -10.62 2.97 -8.04
CA PRO A 36 -11.70 2.95 -7.07
C PRO A 36 -11.29 2.14 -5.83
N ILE A 37 -10.76 2.79 -4.79
CA ILE A 37 -10.45 2.17 -3.48
C ILE A 37 -11.65 2.34 -2.54
N ALA A 38 -12.03 1.26 -1.87
CA ALA A 38 -12.94 1.23 -0.73
C ALA A 38 -12.30 1.76 0.57
N PHE A 39 -13.15 2.33 1.42
CA PHE A 39 -12.78 2.82 2.74
C PHE A 39 -13.49 2.02 3.84
N THR A 40 -12.93 2.02 5.05
CA THR A 40 -13.60 1.46 6.22
C THR A 40 -14.84 2.28 6.58
N GLY A 41 -15.86 1.64 7.17
CA GLY A 41 -17.16 2.27 7.48
C GLY A 41 -17.26 2.96 8.84
N GLY A 42 -16.14 3.26 9.50
CA GLY A 42 -16.12 3.85 10.85
C GLY A 42 -16.08 5.39 10.85
N PHE A 43 -16.05 5.98 12.04
CA PHE A 43 -15.94 7.44 12.23
C PHE A 43 -14.64 8.05 11.68
N ASN A 44 -13.60 7.24 11.45
CA ASN A 44 -12.37 7.61 10.75
C ASN A 44 -12.14 6.62 9.59
N PRO A 45 -12.64 6.93 8.38
CA PRO A 45 -12.48 6.06 7.23
C PRO A 45 -11.01 5.98 6.81
N HIS A 46 -10.49 4.75 6.71
CA HIS A 46 -9.16 4.45 6.21
C HIS A 46 -9.27 3.65 4.89
N PRO A 47 -8.36 3.85 3.94
CA PRO A 47 -8.34 3.07 2.71
C PRO A 47 -8.11 1.59 3.04
N LYS A 48 -8.83 0.70 2.35
CA LYS A 48 -8.68 -0.74 2.53
C LYS A 48 -7.51 -1.26 1.69
N ILE A 49 -6.33 -1.25 2.30
CA ILE A 49 -5.09 -1.73 1.69
C ILE A 49 -4.48 -2.78 2.60
N ALA A 50 -4.21 -3.97 2.06
CA ALA A 50 -3.55 -5.06 2.78
C ALA A 50 -2.18 -5.34 2.15
N PHE A 51 -1.13 -5.43 2.97
CA PHE A 51 0.20 -5.84 2.54
C PHE A 51 0.44 -7.26 3.04
N ALA A 52 0.92 -8.16 2.17
CA ALA A 52 1.10 -9.57 2.52
C ALA A 52 2.12 -9.78 3.65
N ALA A 53 3.24 -9.07 3.57
CA ALA A 53 4.27 -9.05 4.62
C ALA A 53 4.85 -7.63 4.75
N PRO A 54 4.74 -6.97 5.91
CA PRO A 54 5.39 -5.69 6.13
C PRO A 54 6.90 -5.89 6.34
N LEU A 55 7.71 -5.33 5.46
CA LEU A 55 9.16 -5.30 5.62
C LEU A 55 9.60 -4.25 6.65
N ALA A 56 10.55 -4.62 7.51
CA ALA A 56 11.18 -3.69 8.44
C ALA A 56 11.85 -2.52 7.69
N VAL A 57 11.89 -1.35 8.33
CA VAL A 57 12.58 -0.17 7.78
C VAL A 57 14.05 -0.51 7.55
N GLY A 58 14.57 -0.14 6.36
CA GLY A 58 15.93 -0.49 5.94
C GLY A 58 16.02 -1.81 5.15
N THR A 59 14.97 -2.64 5.16
CA THR A 59 14.94 -3.91 4.42
C THR A 59 14.48 -3.69 2.99
N ALA A 60 15.22 -4.25 2.04
CA ALA A 60 14.85 -4.23 0.63
C ALA A 60 13.98 -5.45 0.28
N GLY A 61 13.05 -5.27 -0.66
CA GLY A 61 12.20 -6.34 -1.21
C GLY A 61 11.93 -6.09 -2.69
N GLY A 62 11.83 -7.16 -3.48
CA GLY A 62 11.75 -7.05 -4.95
C GLY A 62 10.36 -7.36 -5.54
N ALA A 63 9.54 -8.12 -4.82
CA ALA A 63 8.25 -8.61 -5.31
C ALA A 63 7.29 -8.81 -4.13
N GLU A 64 7.02 -7.72 -3.41
CA GLU A 64 6.09 -7.72 -2.30
C GLU A 64 4.65 -7.60 -2.82
N ASP A 65 3.73 -8.37 -2.23
CA ASP A 65 2.31 -8.35 -2.60
C ASP A 65 1.52 -7.33 -1.77
N ALA A 66 0.60 -6.63 -2.44
CA ALA A 66 -0.43 -5.82 -1.80
C ALA A 66 -1.78 -5.98 -2.51
N ASP A 67 -2.86 -5.93 -1.72
CA ASP A 67 -4.24 -5.92 -2.18
C ASP A 67 -4.87 -4.56 -1.87
N LEU A 68 -5.54 -3.98 -2.87
CA LEU A 68 -6.36 -2.77 -2.76
C LEU A 68 -7.81 -3.16 -3.01
N GLU A 69 -8.66 -2.97 -2.01
CA GLU A 69 -10.11 -3.13 -2.12
C GLU A 69 -10.81 -1.80 -2.38
#